data_AF-T0UVY5-F1
#
_entry.id   AF-T0UVY5-F1
#
_cell.length_a   1.000
_cell.length_b   1.000
_cell.length_c   1.000
_cell.angle_alpha   90.00
_cell.angle_beta   90.00
_cell.angle_gamma   90.00
#
_symmetry.space_group_name_H-M   'P 1'
#
loop_
_entity.id
_entity.type
_entity.pdbx_description
1 polymer ?
#
loop_
_entity_poly.entity_id
_entity_poly.type
_entity_poly.pdbx_seq_one_letter_code
_entity_poly.pdbx_strand_id
1 'polypeptide(L)'
;MLIGSKAFNCLWKEWQEEHQPLQVLQLLLAYIEMPEDLSGELKETQDLLSYFDTDLAPHDSFWKDIVRLVDLAFPGDSLSQEGLVERQIHQLRYLISSQQAQYVRRHYKKSGMTDKEALAAYLRWKPFTMFDQGRLHQKIAVRDGKVLYPDGIPSINLKILLYNRIEFILDSQGNFLNEVDAEKVTESGVVNGASFNYGNYKRHWQLDVEPVQPHDPDYRNQMTKGFRSPNKLRKKWGRKAPEQFDKSFYNPEGIYAQSHRSLANDVKRQARAFLAMVYGFKPFHTK
;
A
#
# COMPACT_ATOMS: atom_id res chain seq x y z
N MET A 1 7.32 -0.19 -26.27
CA MET A 1 6.32 -1.26 -26.00
C MET A 1 5.76 -1.03 -24.60
N LEU A 2 4.56 -1.50 -24.27
CA LEU A 2 4.02 -1.32 -22.92
C LEU A 2 4.23 -2.58 -22.07
N ILE A 3 4.66 -2.43 -20.83
CA ILE A 3 4.78 -3.53 -19.87
C ILE A 3 3.41 -4.18 -19.69
N GLY A 4 3.34 -5.50 -19.83
CA GLY A 4 2.09 -6.26 -19.80
C GLY A 4 1.44 -6.48 -21.18
N SER A 5 1.86 -5.75 -22.21
CA SER A 5 1.41 -6.01 -23.59
C SER A 5 1.96 -7.33 -24.12
N LYS A 6 1.31 -7.92 -25.14
CA LYS A 6 1.79 -9.16 -25.78
C LYS A 6 3.22 -9.06 -26.31
N ALA A 7 3.57 -7.92 -26.93
CA ALA A 7 4.90 -7.69 -27.47
C ALA A 7 5.96 -7.61 -26.36
N PHE A 8 5.67 -6.89 -25.27
CA PHE A 8 6.57 -6.84 -24.12
C PHE A 8 6.71 -8.21 -23.46
N ASN A 9 5.64 -9.01 -23.38
CA ASN A 9 5.72 -10.36 -22.80
C ASN A 9 6.61 -11.32 -23.60
N CYS A 10 6.83 -11.10 -24.91
CA CYS A 10 7.83 -11.82 -25.68
C CYS A 10 9.25 -11.40 -25.24
N LEU A 11 9.53 -10.10 -25.25
CA LEU A 11 10.81 -9.54 -24.80
C LEU A 11 11.15 -9.95 -23.36
N TRP A 12 10.16 -9.91 -22.47
CA TRP A 12 10.30 -10.27 -21.06
C TRP A 12 10.69 -11.73 -20.85
N LYS A 13 10.26 -12.64 -21.74
CA LYS A 13 10.67 -14.05 -21.70
C LYS A 13 12.11 -14.20 -22.17
N GLU A 14 12.47 -13.54 -23.28
CA GLU A 14 13.84 -13.53 -23.80
C GLU A 14 14.82 -13.01 -22.73
N TRP A 15 14.50 -11.90 -22.05
CA TRP A 15 15.32 -11.39 -20.95
C TRP A 15 15.52 -12.42 -19.83
N GLN A 16 14.46 -13.12 -19.42
CA GLN A 16 14.54 -14.14 -18.36
C GLN A 16 15.31 -15.41 -18.78
N GLU A 17 15.41 -15.68 -20.08
CA GLU A 17 16.19 -16.81 -20.63
C GLU A 17 17.67 -16.46 -20.77
N GLU A 18 17.98 -15.22 -21.14
CA GLU A 18 19.34 -14.79 -21.47
C GLU A 18 20.12 -14.17 -20.29
N HIS A 19 19.42 -13.68 -19.26
CA HIS A 19 20.04 -12.89 -18.19
C HIS A 19 19.76 -13.46 -16.79
N GLN A 20 20.66 -13.16 -15.85
CA GLN A 20 20.45 -13.49 -14.45
C GLN A 20 19.30 -12.65 -13.84
N PRO A 21 18.62 -13.11 -12.77
CA PRO A 21 17.47 -12.43 -12.20
C PRO A 21 17.68 -10.93 -11.89
N LEU A 22 18.83 -10.57 -11.31
CA LEU A 22 19.17 -9.18 -11.01
C LEU A 22 19.33 -8.33 -12.29
N GLN A 23 19.92 -8.90 -13.35
CA GLN A 23 20.10 -8.21 -14.62
C GLN A 23 18.77 -7.95 -15.31
N VAL A 24 17.83 -8.90 -15.24
CA VAL A 24 16.45 -8.70 -15.75
C VAL A 24 15.75 -7.55 -15.04
N LEU A 25 15.92 -7.46 -13.71
CA LEU A 25 15.38 -6.35 -12.92
C LEU A 25 16.05 -5.02 -13.30
N GLN A 26 17.36 -4.99 -13.50
CA GLN A 26 18.08 -3.79 -13.97
C GLN A 26 17.60 -3.34 -15.37
N LEU A 27 17.38 -4.29 -16.28
CA LEU A 27 16.80 -4.01 -17.61
C LEU A 27 15.40 -3.40 -17.48
N LEU A 28 14.56 -3.92 -16.58
CA LEU A 28 13.23 -3.36 -16.32
C LEU A 28 13.30 -1.92 -15.79
N LEU A 29 14.17 -1.67 -14.80
CA LEU A 29 14.36 -0.34 -14.21
C LEU A 29 14.86 0.66 -15.26
N ALA A 30 15.83 0.26 -16.08
CA ALA A 30 16.31 1.08 -17.19
C ALA A 30 15.21 1.31 -18.24
N TYR A 31 14.39 0.30 -18.53
CA TYR A 31 13.32 0.38 -19.53
C TYR A 31 12.22 1.39 -19.17
N ILE A 32 11.87 1.48 -17.89
CA ILE A 32 10.89 2.47 -17.39
C ILE A 32 11.54 3.80 -17.04
N GLU A 33 12.84 3.95 -17.27
CA GLU A 33 13.63 5.11 -16.84
C GLU A 33 13.42 5.43 -15.35
N MET A 34 13.43 4.38 -14.50
CA MET A 34 13.20 4.53 -13.06
C MET A 34 14.21 5.55 -12.52
N PRO A 35 13.77 6.63 -11.84
CA PRO A 35 14.69 7.60 -11.29
C PRO A 35 15.53 6.96 -10.20
N GLU A 36 16.63 7.63 -9.86
CA GLU A 36 17.45 7.23 -8.73
C GLU A 36 16.65 7.19 -7.43
N ASP A 37 15.83 8.21 -7.20
CA ASP A 37 14.91 8.37 -6.07
C ASP A 37 13.59 8.94 -6.62
N LEU A 38 12.44 8.39 -6.22
CA LEU A 38 11.14 8.95 -6.58
C LEU A 38 10.99 10.35 -5.97
N SER A 39 10.60 11.32 -6.76
CA SER A 39 10.41 12.71 -6.32
C SER A 39 9.11 12.94 -5.53
N GLY A 40 8.11 12.08 -5.76
CA GLY A 40 6.74 12.28 -5.27
C GLY A 40 5.92 13.26 -6.13
N GLU A 41 6.47 13.73 -7.26
CA GLU A 41 5.74 14.58 -8.18
C GLU A 41 4.69 13.80 -8.98
N LEU A 42 3.53 14.43 -9.17
CA LEU A 42 2.43 13.84 -9.93
C LEU A 42 2.84 13.54 -11.38
N LYS A 43 3.60 14.45 -12.00
CA LYS A 43 4.01 14.32 -13.40
C LYS A 43 4.99 13.17 -13.60
N GLU A 44 6.01 13.05 -12.74
CA GLU A 44 6.93 11.89 -12.75
C GLU A 44 6.16 10.58 -12.61
N THR A 45 5.21 10.50 -11.68
CA THR A 45 4.39 9.30 -11.48
C THR A 45 3.59 8.95 -12.75
N GLN A 46 2.97 9.94 -13.39
CA GLN A 46 2.21 9.74 -14.63
C GLN A 46 3.10 9.28 -15.79
N ASP A 47 4.30 9.84 -15.90
CA ASP A 47 5.26 9.50 -16.94
C ASP A 47 5.80 8.07 -16.74
N LEU A 48 6.16 7.69 -15.51
CA LEU A 48 6.55 6.32 -15.16
C LEU A 48 5.42 5.31 -15.43
N LEU A 49 4.17 5.65 -15.12
CA LEU A 49 3.03 4.78 -15.40
C LEU A 49 2.70 4.65 -16.89
N SER A 50 3.14 5.60 -17.73
CA SER A 50 2.93 5.53 -19.18
C SER A 50 3.64 4.35 -19.84
N TYR A 51 4.63 3.75 -19.18
CA TYR A 51 5.32 2.53 -19.62
C TYR A 51 4.49 1.25 -19.42
N PHE A 52 3.41 1.29 -18.63
CA PHE A 52 2.58 0.13 -18.33
C PHE A 52 1.32 0.10 -19.20
N ASP A 53 0.95 -1.10 -19.65
CA ASP A 53 -0.30 -1.30 -20.35
C ASP A 53 -1.46 -1.02 -19.39
N THR A 54 -2.42 -0.21 -19.81
CA THR A 54 -3.58 0.13 -18.99
C THR A 54 -4.49 -1.06 -18.71
N ASP A 55 -4.33 -2.15 -19.46
CA ASP A 55 -5.06 -3.41 -19.27
C ASP A 55 -4.27 -4.45 -18.46
N LEU A 56 -3.05 -4.13 -18.02
CA LEU A 56 -2.27 -4.97 -17.11
C LEU A 56 -2.95 -5.04 -15.74
N ALA A 57 -3.68 -6.12 -15.50
CA ALA A 57 -4.46 -6.29 -14.29
C ALA A 57 -3.58 -6.52 -13.05
N PRO A 58 -4.00 -6.10 -11.84
CA PRO A 58 -3.24 -6.36 -10.61
C PRO A 58 -2.99 -7.86 -10.35
N HIS A 59 -3.87 -8.73 -10.84
CA HIS A 59 -3.78 -10.18 -10.65
C HIS A 59 -3.09 -10.93 -11.80
N ASP A 60 -2.49 -10.20 -12.76
CA ASP A 60 -1.75 -10.77 -13.87
C ASP A 60 -0.52 -11.58 -13.39
N SER A 61 -0.13 -12.61 -14.16
CA SER A 61 1.06 -13.42 -13.87
C SER A 61 2.36 -12.62 -13.94
N PHE A 62 2.42 -11.54 -14.71
CA PHE A 62 3.59 -10.68 -14.80
C PHE A 62 4.09 -10.24 -13.42
N TRP A 63 3.18 -9.84 -12.52
CA TRP A 63 3.54 -9.43 -11.16
C TRP A 63 4.10 -10.57 -10.31
N LYS A 64 3.71 -11.83 -10.60
CA LYS A 64 4.30 -13.00 -9.94
C LYS A 64 5.71 -13.27 -10.43
N ASP A 65 6.00 -12.99 -11.71
CA ASP A 65 7.35 -13.11 -12.26
C ASP A 65 8.28 -12.07 -11.66
N ILE A 66 7.84 -10.82 -11.54
CA ILE A 66 8.60 -9.76 -10.85
C ILE A 66 8.98 -10.19 -9.44
N VAL A 67 8.02 -10.71 -8.68
CA VAL A 67 8.29 -11.20 -7.33
C VAL A 67 9.33 -12.31 -7.33
N ARG A 68 9.18 -13.29 -8.23
CA ARG A 68 10.11 -14.41 -8.33
C ARG A 68 11.53 -13.90 -8.61
N LEU A 69 11.67 -12.93 -9.51
CA LEU A 69 12.95 -12.31 -9.82
C LEU A 69 13.53 -11.57 -8.63
N VAL A 70 12.73 -10.77 -7.90
CA VAL A 70 13.20 -10.07 -6.68
C VAL A 70 13.63 -11.08 -5.62
N ASP A 71 12.85 -12.15 -5.40
CA ASP A 71 13.19 -13.17 -4.42
C ASP A 71 14.52 -13.88 -4.73
N LEU A 72 14.78 -14.15 -6.00
CA LEU A 72 16.03 -14.77 -6.48
C LEU A 72 17.21 -13.80 -6.48
N ALA A 73 16.99 -12.54 -6.86
CA ALA A 73 18.02 -11.52 -6.96
C ALA A 73 18.50 -11.04 -5.58
N PHE A 74 17.62 -11.07 -4.57
CA PHE A 74 17.91 -10.56 -3.25
C PHE A 74 17.76 -11.60 -2.13
N PRO A 75 18.68 -12.58 -2.01
CA PRO A 75 18.64 -13.58 -0.96
C PRO A 75 18.90 -12.96 0.42
N GLY A 76 18.23 -13.48 1.46
CA GLY A 76 18.39 -12.95 2.81
C GLY A 76 17.89 -11.51 2.91
N ASP A 77 18.66 -10.66 3.59
CA ASP A 77 18.42 -9.23 3.79
C ASP A 77 19.14 -8.35 2.75
N SER A 78 19.59 -8.90 1.63
CA SER A 78 20.41 -8.16 0.66
C SER A 78 19.69 -6.98 0.02
N LEU A 79 18.35 -6.99 -0.07
CA LEU A 79 17.57 -5.83 -0.54
C LEU A 79 17.60 -4.64 0.44
N SER A 80 18.05 -4.84 1.68
CA SER A 80 18.19 -3.77 2.67
C SER A 80 19.60 -3.18 2.72
N GLN A 81 20.52 -3.69 1.89
CA GLN A 81 21.88 -3.16 1.80
C GLN A 81 21.90 -1.88 0.96
N GLU A 82 22.82 -0.97 1.27
CA GLU A 82 22.96 0.26 0.50
C GLU A 82 23.30 -0.03 -0.96
N GLY A 83 22.49 0.52 -1.88
CA GLY A 83 22.71 0.39 -3.30
C GLY A 83 21.58 1.01 -4.11
N LEU A 84 21.92 1.44 -5.33
CA LEU A 84 20.98 2.13 -6.21
C LEU A 84 19.85 1.19 -6.67
N VAL A 85 20.20 -0.05 -7.05
CA VAL A 85 19.21 -1.01 -7.56
C VAL A 85 18.28 -1.46 -6.43
N GLU A 86 18.82 -1.69 -5.24
CA GLU A 86 18.08 -2.02 -4.02
C GLU A 86 17.04 -0.94 -3.73
N ARG A 87 17.47 0.33 -3.77
CA ARG A 87 16.60 1.49 -3.59
C ARG A 87 15.49 1.53 -4.65
N GLN A 88 15.84 1.43 -5.92
CA GLN A 88 14.89 1.47 -7.02
C GLN A 88 13.89 0.30 -6.97
N ILE A 89 14.33 -0.90 -6.61
CA ILE A 89 13.46 -2.09 -6.47
C ILE A 89 12.50 -1.93 -5.30
N HIS A 90 12.96 -1.41 -4.16
CA HIS A 90 12.06 -1.07 -3.06
C HIS A 90 11.02 -0.03 -3.48
N GLN A 91 11.46 1.05 -4.14
CA GLN A 91 10.56 2.13 -4.55
C GLN A 91 9.59 1.75 -5.68
N LEU A 92 9.98 0.81 -6.55
CA LEU A 92 9.10 0.24 -7.58
C LEU A 92 7.80 -0.32 -6.98
N ARG A 93 7.81 -0.78 -5.72
CA ARG A 93 6.60 -1.26 -5.02
C ARG A 93 5.52 -0.20 -4.91
N TYR A 94 5.90 1.06 -4.75
CA TYR A 94 4.98 2.19 -4.68
C TYR A 94 4.37 2.48 -6.06
N LEU A 95 5.20 2.46 -7.11
CA LEU A 95 4.76 2.63 -8.49
C LEU A 95 3.80 1.51 -8.94
N ILE A 96 4.12 0.25 -8.62
CA ILE A 96 3.24 -0.90 -8.88
C ILE A 96 1.88 -0.71 -8.19
N SER A 97 1.87 -0.24 -6.94
CA SER A 97 0.61 0.00 -6.21
C SER A 97 -0.24 1.09 -6.86
N SER A 98 0.42 2.15 -7.37
CA SER A 98 -0.24 3.21 -8.14
C SER A 98 -0.84 2.68 -9.44
N GLN A 99 -0.09 1.88 -10.19
CA GLN A 99 -0.56 1.22 -11.41
C GLN A 99 -1.82 0.38 -11.13
N GLN A 100 -1.83 -0.35 -10.01
CA GLN A 100 -2.94 -1.22 -9.64
C GLN A 100 -4.18 -0.43 -9.24
N ALA A 101 -4.02 0.70 -8.54
CA ALA A 101 -5.10 1.63 -8.26
C ALA A 101 -5.66 2.22 -9.57
N GLN A 102 -4.80 2.62 -10.51
CA GLN A 102 -5.20 3.14 -11.82
C GLN A 102 -5.97 2.11 -12.66
N TYR A 103 -5.55 0.84 -12.64
CA TYR A 103 -6.31 -0.23 -13.29
C TYR A 103 -7.74 -0.31 -12.73
N VAL A 104 -7.90 -0.29 -11.40
CA VAL A 104 -9.24 -0.34 -10.79
C VAL A 104 -10.07 0.89 -11.17
N ARG A 105 -9.47 2.09 -11.13
CA ARG A 105 -10.13 3.34 -11.53
C ARG A 105 -10.61 3.25 -12.99
N ARG A 106 -9.73 2.89 -13.91
CA ARG A 106 -10.03 2.83 -15.35
C ARG A 106 -11.13 1.81 -15.69
N HIS A 107 -11.07 0.62 -15.11
CA HIS A 107 -11.92 -0.50 -15.53
C HIS A 107 -13.22 -0.64 -14.72
N TYR A 108 -13.29 -0.06 -13.52
CA TYR A 108 -14.42 -0.29 -12.60
C TYR A 108 -15.06 1.00 -12.09
N LYS A 109 -14.39 2.16 -12.12
CA LYS A 109 -14.96 3.43 -11.64
C LYS A 109 -15.83 4.05 -12.73
N LYS A 110 -17.11 4.22 -12.42
CA LYS A 110 -18.07 4.96 -13.27
C LYS A 110 -18.24 6.38 -12.75
N SER A 111 -18.81 7.26 -13.57
CA SER A 111 -19.15 8.62 -13.13
C SER A 111 -19.96 8.60 -11.83
N GLY A 112 -19.52 9.38 -10.85
CA GLY A 112 -20.11 9.45 -9.51
C GLY A 112 -19.65 8.37 -8.52
N MET A 113 -18.86 7.37 -8.94
CA MET A 113 -18.31 6.36 -8.03
C MET A 113 -17.04 6.86 -7.32
N THR A 114 -16.91 6.47 -6.05
CA THR A 114 -15.67 6.53 -5.28
C THR A 114 -14.70 5.41 -5.68
N ASP A 115 -13.41 5.55 -5.35
CA ASP A 115 -12.42 4.47 -5.54
C ASP A 115 -12.82 3.22 -4.75
N LYS A 116 -13.39 3.39 -3.56
CA LYS A 116 -13.95 2.33 -2.73
C LYS A 116 -15.02 1.51 -3.45
N GLU A 117 -15.94 2.16 -4.15
CA GLU A 117 -16.99 1.46 -4.91
C GLU A 117 -16.43 0.74 -6.13
N ALA A 118 -15.48 1.36 -6.84
CA ALA A 118 -14.77 0.73 -7.94
C ALA A 118 -14.00 -0.51 -7.47
N LEU A 119 -13.28 -0.41 -6.35
CA LEU A 119 -12.56 -1.52 -5.73
C LEU A 119 -13.51 -2.64 -5.30
N ALA A 120 -14.65 -2.29 -4.71
CA ALA A 120 -15.64 -3.29 -4.31
C ALA A 120 -16.18 -4.08 -5.51
N ALA A 121 -16.40 -3.42 -6.65
CA ALA A 121 -16.77 -4.07 -7.89
C ALA A 121 -15.65 -4.99 -8.43
N TYR A 122 -14.40 -4.53 -8.41
CA TYR A 122 -13.23 -5.32 -8.82
C TYR A 122 -13.06 -6.61 -7.98
N LEU A 123 -13.30 -6.53 -6.67
CA LEU A 123 -13.03 -7.62 -5.72
C LEU A 123 -14.13 -8.68 -5.61
N ARG A 124 -15.32 -8.47 -6.20
CA ARG A 124 -16.52 -9.30 -5.98
C ARG A 124 -16.30 -10.81 -6.07
N TRP A 125 -15.42 -11.26 -6.95
CA TRP A 125 -15.13 -12.68 -7.21
C TRP A 125 -13.70 -13.09 -6.90
N LYS A 126 -12.98 -12.30 -6.09
CA LYS A 126 -11.56 -12.50 -5.80
C LYS A 126 -11.33 -12.82 -4.33
N PRO A 127 -10.33 -13.65 -3.99
CA PRO A 127 -9.97 -13.90 -2.61
C PRO A 127 -9.12 -12.74 -2.08
N PHE A 128 -9.68 -11.95 -1.16
CA PHE A 128 -8.95 -10.89 -0.47
C PHE A 128 -9.14 -11.03 1.05
N THR A 129 -8.25 -10.36 1.78
CA THR A 129 -8.30 -10.30 3.24
C THR A 129 -8.23 -8.86 3.71
N MET A 130 -8.66 -8.63 4.95
CA MET A 130 -8.51 -7.35 5.66
C MET A 130 -7.90 -7.58 7.04
N PHE A 131 -6.98 -8.56 7.13
CA PHE A 131 -6.32 -8.95 8.39
C PHE A 131 -5.41 -7.82 8.93
N ASP A 132 -5.17 -7.81 10.25
CA ASP A 132 -4.48 -6.78 11.04
C ASP A 132 -5.12 -5.37 11.07
N GLN A 133 -6.36 -5.24 10.56
CA GLN A 133 -7.20 -4.03 10.65
C GLN A 133 -6.48 -2.74 10.21
N GLY A 134 -5.52 -2.84 9.28
CA GLY A 134 -4.82 -1.67 8.73
C GLY A 134 -4.11 -0.78 9.77
N ARG A 135 -3.81 -1.28 10.99
CA ARG A 135 -3.27 -0.48 12.11
C ARG A 135 -2.10 0.42 11.71
N LEU A 136 -1.18 -0.09 10.89
CA LEU A 136 0.02 0.64 10.45
C LEU A 136 -0.30 1.83 9.52
N HIS A 137 -1.47 1.84 8.91
CA HIS A 137 -1.97 2.88 8.02
C HIS A 137 -2.90 3.87 8.76
N GLN A 138 -2.78 3.97 10.09
CA GLN A 138 -3.57 4.88 10.92
C GLN A 138 -2.68 5.92 11.57
N LYS A 139 -1.70 6.45 10.83
CA LYS A 139 -0.69 7.31 11.43
C LYS A 139 -1.25 8.70 11.72
N ILE A 140 -0.92 9.22 12.90
CA ILE A 140 -1.18 10.61 13.31
C ILE A 140 0.11 11.21 13.86
N ALA A 141 0.21 12.53 13.85
CA ALA A 141 1.22 13.25 14.60
C ALA A 141 0.60 13.88 15.86
N VAL A 142 1.42 14.13 16.87
CA VAL A 142 1.01 14.89 18.06
C VAL A 142 1.96 16.06 18.22
N ARG A 143 1.42 17.29 18.23
CA ARG A 143 2.17 18.53 18.47
C ARG A 143 1.42 19.37 19.50
N ASP A 144 2.11 19.82 20.53
CA ASP A 144 1.55 20.63 21.63
C ASP A 144 0.26 20.04 22.24
N GLY A 145 0.24 18.71 22.41
CA GLY A 145 -0.91 17.97 22.95
C GLY A 145 -2.08 17.82 21.98
N LYS A 146 -2.00 18.34 20.75
CA LYS A 146 -3.03 18.23 19.71
C LYS A 146 -2.70 17.12 18.72
N VAL A 147 -3.72 16.32 18.39
CA VAL A 147 -3.64 15.31 17.33
C VAL A 147 -3.74 16.00 15.97
N LEU A 148 -2.80 15.67 15.08
CA LEU A 148 -2.77 16.08 13.69
C LEU A 148 -2.96 14.85 12.81
N TYR A 149 -4.01 14.85 12.01
CA TYR A 149 -4.23 13.86 10.98
C TYR A 149 -3.52 14.29 9.69
N PRO A 150 -3.02 13.35 8.87
CA PRO A 150 -2.60 13.66 7.51
C PRO A 150 -3.72 14.40 6.75
N ASP A 151 -3.36 15.44 6.00
CA ASP A 151 -4.28 16.36 5.32
C ASP A 151 -5.24 17.12 6.26
N GLY A 152 -5.05 17.04 7.57
CA GLY A 152 -5.93 17.65 8.58
C GLY A 152 -7.30 16.98 8.73
N ILE A 153 -7.53 15.84 8.07
CA ILE A 153 -8.84 15.17 8.03
C ILE A 153 -8.79 13.87 8.84
N PRO A 154 -9.61 13.71 9.90
CA PRO A 154 -9.74 12.44 10.59
C PRO A 154 -10.18 11.32 9.64
N SER A 155 -9.43 10.22 9.61
CA SER A 155 -9.75 9.06 8.78
C SER A 155 -9.54 7.75 9.54
N ILE A 156 -10.44 6.80 9.29
CA ILE A 156 -10.33 5.38 9.61
C ILE A 156 -9.97 4.65 8.32
N ASN A 157 -8.68 4.44 8.09
CA ASN A 157 -8.20 3.81 6.86
C ASN A 157 -8.52 2.30 6.85
N LEU A 158 -8.81 1.76 5.67
CA LEU A 158 -9.09 0.34 5.47
C LEU A 158 -8.00 -0.28 4.61
N LYS A 159 -7.36 -1.33 5.12
CA LYS A 159 -6.37 -2.13 4.38
C LYS A 159 -7.03 -3.37 3.79
N ILE A 160 -6.85 -3.56 2.49
CA ILE A 160 -7.30 -4.72 1.74
C ILE A 160 -6.08 -5.38 1.10
N LEU A 161 -5.95 -6.69 1.27
CA LEU A 161 -4.83 -7.47 0.74
C LEU A 161 -5.35 -8.59 -0.16
N LEU A 162 -5.08 -8.48 -1.45
CA LEU A 162 -5.45 -9.43 -2.50
C LEU A 162 -4.26 -10.34 -2.82
N TYR A 163 -4.48 -11.66 -2.84
CA TYR A 163 -3.45 -12.69 -3.09
C TYR A 163 -2.18 -12.55 -2.22
N ASN A 164 -2.33 -12.07 -0.99
CA ASN A 164 -1.24 -11.79 -0.04
C ASN A 164 -0.16 -10.82 -0.55
N ARG A 165 -0.48 -10.01 -1.57
CA ARG A 165 0.54 -9.24 -2.29
C ARG A 165 0.11 -7.84 -2.69
N ILE A 166 -1.07 -7.77 -3.29
CA ILE A 166 -1.63 -6.56 -3.85
C ILE A 166 -2.34 -5.86 -2.72
N GLU A 167 -1.84 -4.70 -2.34
CA GLU A 167 -2.36 -3.92 -1.24
C GLU A 167 -3.17 -2.74 -1.77
N PHE A 168 -4.35 -2.54 -1.21
CA PHE A 168 -5.13 -1.31 -1.39
C PHE A 168 -5.42 -0.73 -0.02
N ILE A 169 -5.16 0.57 0.14
CA ILE A 169 -5.55 1.34 1.30
C ILE A 169 -6.61 2.35 0.88
N LEU A 170 -7.73 2.38 1.60
CA LEU A 170 -8.80 3.35 1.39
C LEU A 170 -8.92 4.29 2.59
N ASP A 171 -9.11 5.58 2.34
CA ASP A 171 -9.50 6.52 3.39
C ASP A 171 -11.00 6.46 3.71
N SER A 172 -11.44 7.27 4.68
CA SER A 172 -12.86 7.34 5.06
C SER A 172 -13.76 7.98 3.99
N GLN A 173 -13.20 8.79 3.11
CA GLN A 173 -13.91 9.38 1.97
C GLN A 173 -14.06 8.37 0.81
N GLY A 174 -13.31 7.27 0.85
CA GLY A 174 -13.32 6.22 -0.15
C GLY A 174 -12.36 6.45 -1.31
N ASN A 175 -11.28 7.23 -1.10
CA ASN A 175 -10.19 7.40 -2.06
C ASN A 175 -9.10 6.35 -1.80
N PHE A 176 -8.39 5.94 -2.84
CA PHE A 176 -7.13 5.21 -2.66
C PHE A 176 -6.07 6.09 -2.01
N LEU A 177 -5.27 5.49 -1.14
CA LEU A 177 -4.06 6.07 -0.58
C LEU A 177 -2.84 5.35 -1.17
N ASN A 178 -2.02 6.09 -1.91
CA ASN A 178 -0.77 5.62 -2.49
C ASN A 178 0.32 6.65 -2.22
N GLU A 179 1.54 6.18 -1.98
CA GLU A 179 2.72 7.02 -1.79
C GLU A 179 3.00 7.89 -3.02
N VAL A 180 2.87 7.29 -4.21
CA VAL A 180 2.88 7.98 -5.51
C VAL A 180 1.56 7.75 -6.23
N ASP A 181 0.57 8.62 -6.08
CA ASP A 181 -0.72 8.50 -6.78
C ASP A 181 -0.70 9.27 -8.12
N ALA A 182 -1.22 8.66 -9.18
CA ALA A 182 -1.19 9.24 -10.53
C ALA A 182 -2.33 10.24 -10.85
N GLU A 183 -3.31 10.41 -9.96
CA GLU A 183 -4.35 11.43 -10.06
C GLU A 183 -4.13 12.59 -9.08
N LYS A 184 -3.67 12.31 -7.85
CA LYS A 184 -3.49 13.34 -6.82
C LYS A 184 -2.50 12.95 -5.72
N VAL A 185 -1.49 13.79 -5.51
CA VAL A 185 -0.58 13.69 -4.35
C VAL A 185 -1.24 14.27 -3.11
N THR A 186 -1.25 13.52 -2.00
CA THR A 186 -1.83 13.92 -0.71
C THR A 186 -0.93 13.49 0.46
N GLU A 187 -0.98 14.20 1.59
CA GLU A 187 -0.21 13.81 2.77
C GLU A 187 -0.68 12.45 3.30
N SER A 188 -1.99 12.19 3.29
CA SER A 188 -2.54 10.89 3.70
C SER A 188 -2.07 9.76 2.79
N GLY A 189 -1.97 9.99 1.49
CA GLY A 189 -1.39 9.05 0.52
C GLY A 189 0.06 8.70 0.85
N VAL A 190 0.90 9.71 1.06
CA VAL A 190 2.33 9.51 1.38
C VAL A 190 2.53 8.85 2.75
N VAL A 191 1.72 9.21 3.74
CA VAL A 191 1.88 8.76 5.13
C VAL A 191 1.31 7.36 5.37
N ASN A 192 0.18 7.03 4.74
CA ASN A 192 -0.58 5.82 5.01
C ASN A 192 -0.76 4.93 3.78
N GLY A 193 -0.08 5.22 2.68
CA GLY A 193 -0.28 4.58 1.39
C GLY A 193 -0.05 3.08 1.34
N ALA A 194 -0.49 2.52 0.22
CA ALA A 194 -0.34 1.12 -0.13
C ALA A 194 1.01 0.85 -0.82
N SER A 195 1.65 -0.25 -0.42
CA SER A 195 2.86 -0.76 -1.09
C SER A 195 2.65 -2.22 -1.50
N PHE A 196 3.06 -2.56 -2.73
CA PHE A 196 3.02 -3.92 -3.25
C PHE A 196 4.05 -4.78 -2.50
N ASN A 197 3.71 -6.03 -2.19
CA ASN A 197 4.65 -6.90 -1.46
C ASN A 197 5.43 -7.79 -2.41
N TYR A 198 6.72 -7.98 -2.21
CA TYR A 198 7.50 -9.03 -2.83
C TYR A 198 7.50 -10.30 -1.98
N GLY A 199 7.57 -10.16 -0.65
CA GLY A 199 7.69 -11.29 0.25
C GLY A 199 6.36 -11.83 0.78
N ASN A 200 6.39 -13.09 1.22
CA ASN A 200 5.39 -13.68 2.10
C ASN A 200 6.08 -14.22 3.35
N TYR A 201 5.36 -14.26 4.48
CA TYR A 201 5.87 -14.80 5.75
C TYR A 201 7.23 -14.20 6.16
N LYS A 202 8.29 -15.02 6.25
CA LYS A 202 9.65 -14.55 6.60
C LYS A 202 10.20 -13.58 5.55
N ARG A 203 9.95 -13.84 4.25
CA ARG A 203 10.43 -12.99 3.16
C ARG A 203 9.78 -11.61 3.17
N HIS A 204 8.58 -11.48 3.75
CA HIS A 204 7.94 -10.17 3.90
C HIS A 204 8.80 -9.21 4.73
N TRP A 205 9.41 -9.69 5.82
CA TRP A 205 10.32 -8.84 6.60
C TRP A 205 11.52 -8.40 5.76
N GLN A 206 12.16 -9.35 5.08
CA GLN A 206 13.40 -9.13 4.34
C GLN A 206 13.25 -8.27 3.08
N LEU A 207 12.13 -8.41 2.37
CA LEU A 207 11.94 -7.74 1.09
C LEU A 207 11.03 -6.51 1.16
N ASP A 208 10.20 -6.42 2.20
CA ASP A 208 9.15 -5.39 2.26
C ASP A 208 9.25 -4.44 3.46
N VAL A 209 9.84 -4.88 4.58
CA VAL A 209 9.87 -4.13 5.84
C VAL A 209 11.25 -3.60 6.19
N GLU A 210 12.27 -4.45 6.18
CA GLU A 210 13.67 -4.06 6.45
C GLU A 210 14.19 -3.01 5.44
N PRO A 211 13.85 -3.09 4.13
CA PRO A 211 14.25 -2.08 3.14
C PRO A 211 13.65 -0.69 3.34
N VAL A 212 12.58 -0.53 4.15
CA VAL A 212 11.87 0.74 4.32
C VAL A 212 12.80 1.85 4.82
N GLN A 213 13.58 1.57 5.86
CA GLN A 213 14.45 2.58 6.48
C GLN A 213 15.57 3.07 5.53
N PRO A 214 16.34 2.20 4.85
CA PRO A 214 17.42 2.64 3.96
C PRO A 214 16.96 3.13 2.59
N HIS A 215 15.78 2.73 2.10
CA HIS A 215 15.42 2.91 0.68
C HIS A 215 14.15 3.71 0.42
N ASP A 216 13.43 4.13 1.46
CA ASP A 216 12.30 5.05 1.25
C ASP A 216 12.74 6.35 0.59
N PRO A 217 11.93 6.90 -0.34
CA PRO A 217 12.23 8.16 -0.98
C PRO A 217 12.40 9.30 0.02
N ASP A 218 13.28 10.26 -0.29
CA ASP A 218 13.56 11.37 0.61
C ASP A 218 12.32 12.23 0.89
N TYR A 219 11.48 12.48 -0.12
CA TYR A 219 10.25 13.25 0.07
C TYR A 219 9.30 12.55 1.07
N ARG A 220 9.20 11.21 1.02
CA ARG A 220 8.37 10.43 1.94
C ARG A 220 8.92 10.52 3.36
N ASN A 221 10.23 10.39 3.53
CA ASN A 221 10.89 10.53 4.84
C ASN A 221 10.62 11.90 5.47
N GLN A 222 10.63 12.97 4.66
CA GLN A 222 10.30 14.32 5.12
C GLN A 222 8.83 14.45 5.53
N MET A 223 7.89 13.98 4.69
CA MET A 223 6.45 14.09 4.94
C MET A 223 5.96 13.20 6.09
N THR A 224 6.56 12.03 6.29
CA THR A 224 6.17 11.10 7.37
C THR A 224 6.74 11.48 8.74
N LYS A 225 7.59 12.51 8.81
CA LYS A 225 8.26 12.92 10.04
C LYS A 225 7.25 13.30 11.14
N GLY A 226 7.32 12.57 12.25
CA GLY A 226 6.47 12.78 13.43
C GLY A 226 5.13 12.02 13.39
N PHE A 227 4.74 11.46 12.25
CA PHE A 227 3.59 10.58 12.16
C PHE A 227 3.94 9.20 12.76
N ARG A 228 3.04 8.66 13.58
CA ARG A 228 3.21 7.36 14.25
C ARG A 228 1.94 6.55 14.13
N SER A 229 2.08 5.24 13.96
CA SER A 229 0.97 4.30 14.02
C SER A 229 0.64 3.96 15.48
N PRO A 230 -0.62 3.58 15.79
CA PRO A 230 -0.99 3.12 17.12
C PRO A 230 -0.29 1.81 17.48
N ASN A 231 0.04 1.60 18.75
CA ASN A 231 0.66 0.34 19.22
C ASN A 231 -0.38 -0.79 19.41
N LYS A 232 0.09 -2.02 19.62
CA LYS A 232 -0.77 -3.21 19.81
C LYS A 232 -1.06 -3.55 21.29
N LEU A 233 -0.77 -2.65 22.23
CA LEU A 233 -0.93 -2.95 23.67
C LEU A 233 -2.39 -3.21 24.02
N ARG A 234 -2.66 -4.18 24.91
CA ARG A 234 -4.01 -4.48 25.40
C ARG A 234 -4.04 -4.36 26.92
N LYS A 235 -5.11 -3.76 27.45
CA LYS A 235 -5.38 -3.75 28.90
C LYS A 235 -6.03 -5.07 29.30
N LYS A 236 -5.41 -5.77 30.25
CA LYS A 236 -5.99 -6.98 30.86
C LYS A 236 -7.02 -6.57 31.92
N TRP A 237 -8.14 -7.28 32.00
CA TRP A 237 -9.16 -7.03 33.00
C TRP A 237 -8.58 -7.16 34.43
N GLY A 238 -9.00 -6.27 35.34
CA GLY A 238 -8.50 -6.22 36.72
C GLY A 238 -7.05 -5.74 36.88
N ARG A 239 -6.36 -5.32 35.81
CA ARG A 239 -4.98 -4.79 35.89
C ARG A 239 -4.91 -3.31 35.51
N LYS A 240 -3.91 -2.62 36.06
CA LYS A 240 -3.54 -1.27 35.64
C LYS A 240 -3.20 -1.28 34.14
N ALA A 241 -3.53 -0.19 33.45
CA ALA A 241 -3.17 -0.03 32.05
C ALA A 241 -1.64 -0.03 31.91
N PRO A 242 -1.08 -0.66 30.86
CA PRO A 242 0.35 -0.57 30.59
C PRO A 242 0.73 0.86 30.25
N GLU A 243 2.01 1.19 30.41
CA GLU A 243 2.57 2.44 29.91
C GLU A 243 2.32 2.58 28.39
N GLN A 244 2.04 3.79 27.92
CA GLN A 244 1.69 4.09 26.51
C GLN A 244 0.38 3.46 26.01
N PHE A 245 -0.50 3.00 26.90
CA PHE A 245 -1.82 2.48 26.51
C PHE A 245 -2.73 3.56 25.88
N ASP A 246 -2.48 4.84 26.14
CA ASP A 246 -3.12 5.96 25.43
C ASP A 246 -2.90 5.90 23.91
N LYS A 247 -1.77 5.33 23.47
CA LYS A 247 -1.43 5.16 22.04
C LYS A 247 -1.89 3.82 21.46
N SER A 248 -2.68 3.05 22.20
CA SER A 248 -3.11 1.73 21.77
C SER A 248 -4.22 1.77 20.74
N PHE A 249 -4.10 0.92 19.73
CA PHE A 249 -5.12 0.63 18.74
C PHE A 249 -6.44 0.11 19.35
N TYR A 250 -6.35 -0.46 20.55
CA TYR A 250 -7.47 -1.10 21.26
C TYR A 250 -8.07 -0.22 22.36
N ASN A 251 -7.50 0.96 22.63
CA ASN A 251 -7.98 1.83 23.70
C ASN A 251 -9.10 2.77 23.17
N PRO A 252 -10.34 2.68 23.70
CA PRO A 252 -11.45 3.55 23.29
C PRO A 252 -11.36 4.99 23.82
N GLU A 253 -10.43 5.25 24.74
CA GLU A 253 -10.16 6.58 25.32
C GLU A 253 -8.76 7.08 24.93
N GLY A 254 -8.07 6.38 24.02
CA GLY A 254 -6.72 6.72 23.58
C GLY A 254 -6.70 7.83 22.53
N ILE A 255 -5.50 8.34 22.22
CA ILE A 255 -5.31 9.44 21.26
C ILE A 255 -5.71 9.08 19.82
N TYR A 256 -5.80 7.78 19.51
CA TYR A 256 -6.25 7.28 18.20
C TYR A 256 -7.76 6.97 18.17
N ALA A 257 -8.45 7.05 19.30
CA ALA A 257 -9.88 6.77 19.38
C ALA A 257 -10.69 7.88 18.71
N GLN A 258 -11.83 7.51 18.12
CA GLN A 258 -12.80 8.45 17.57
C GLN A 258 -14.18 8.17 18.16
N SER A 259 -14.91 9.21 18.57
CA SER A 259 -16.27 9.07 19.11
C SER A 259 -16.40 8.04 20.25
N HIS A 260 -15.44 8.01 21.18
CA HIS A 260 -15.36 7.05 22.30
C HIS A 260 -15.32 5.56 21.88
N ARG A 261 -14.86 5.28 20.67
CA ARG A 261 -14.61 3.92 20.18
C ARG A 261 -13.13 3.72 19.89
N SER A 262 -12.64 2.52 20.18
CA SER A 262 -11.29 2.15 19.81
C SER A 262 -11.18 2.09 18.29
N LEU A 263 -10.02 2.50 17.79
CA LEU A 263 -9.72 2.47 16.37
C LEU A 263 -9.88 1.06 15.77
N ALA A 264 -9.52 0.01 16.53
CA ALA A 264 -9.78 -1.38 16.17
C ALA A 264 -11.26 -1.68 15.87
N ASN A 265 -12.18 -1.12 16.68
CA ASN A 265 -13.62 -1.30 16.48
C ASN A 265 -14.12 -0.52 15.27
N ASP A 266 -13.64 0.71 15.06
CA ASP A 266 -14.03 1.50 13.90
C ASP A 266 -13.52 0.89 12.58
N VAL A 267 -12.28 0.38 12.54
CA VAL A 267 -11.81 -0.35 11.35
C VAL A 267 -12.64 -1.61 11.12
N LYS A 268 -12.98 -2.35 12.17
CA LYS A 268 -13.86 -3.53 12.05
C LYS A 268 -15.24 -3.16 11.48
N ARG A 269 -15.78 -2.00 11.83
CA ARG A 269 -17.04 -1.48 11.27
C ARG A 269 -16.88 -1.12 9.79
N GLN A 270 -15.81 -0.40 9.43
CA GLN A 270 -15.50 -0.07 8.02
C GLN A 270 -15.33 -1.33 7.17
N ALA A 271 -14.59 -2.33 7.67
CA ALA A 271 -14.40 -3.60 6.99
C ALA A 271 -15.73 -4.33 6.74
N ARG A 272 -16.64 -4.36 7.73
CA ARG A 272 -17.98 -4.94 7.55
C ARG A 272 -18.81 -4.19 6.51
N ALA A 273 -18.78 -2.87 6.52
CA ALA A 273 -19.48 -2.05 5.52
C ALA A 273 -18.92 -2.28 4.10
N PHE A 274 -17.60 -2.41 3.98
CA PHE A 274 -16.95 -2.73 2.71
C PHE A 274 -17.30 -4.14 2.21
N LEU A 275 -17.28 -5.17 3.06
CA LEU A 275 -17.71 -6.53 2.68
C LEU A 275 -19.17 -6.55 2.20
N ALA A 276 -20.04 -5.82 2.89
CA ALA A 276 -21.42 -5.62 2.48
C ALA A 276 -21.51 -5.05 1.06
N MET A 277 -20.69 -4.04 0.74
CA MET A 277 -20.61 -3.44 -0.59
C MET A 277 -20.11 -4.43 -1.66
N VAL A 278 -19.06 -5.19 -1.36
CA VAL A 278 -18.47 -6.18 -2.29
C VAL A 278 -19.49 -7.27 -2.67
N TYR A 279 -20.12 -7.86 -1.65
CA TYR A 279 -21.00 -9.04 -1.81
C TYR A 279 -22.49 -8.71 -1.90
N GLY A 280 -22.88 -7.43 -1.80
CA GLY A 280 -24.28 -6.99 -1.90
C GLY A 280 -25.14 -7.28 -0.68
N PHE A 281 -24.56 -7.55 0.49
CA PHE A 281 -25.31 -7.67 1.74
C PHE A 281 -25.57 -6.27 2.32
N LYS A 282 -26.79 -5.98 2.82
CA LYS A 282 -26.99 -4.76 3.63
C LYS A 282 -26.33 -4.96 4.99
N PRO A 283 -25.46 -4.04 5.47
CA PRO A 283 -24.92 -4.16 6.80
C PRO A 283 -26.06 -3.92 7.81
N PHE A 284 -26.31 -4.89 8.70
CA PHE A 284 -27.18 -4.66 9.85
C PHE A 284 -26.53 -3.61 10.74
N HIS A 285 -27.04 -2.38 10.71
CA HIS A 285 -26.74 -1.37 11.70
C HIS A 285 -27.71 -1.56 12.87
N THR A 286 -27.29 -2.25 13.92
CA THR A 286 -27.89 -2.02 15.24
C THR A 286 -27.45 -0.62 15.68
N LYS A 287 -28.43 0.27 15.85
CA LYS A 287 -28.25 1.62 16.42
C LYS A 287 -27.57 1.55 17.77
#